data_AF-A0A839ZGC2-F1
#
_entry.id   AF-A0A839ZGC2-F1
#
_cell.length_a   1.000
_cell.length_b   1.000
_cell.length_c   1.000
_cell.angle_alpha   90.00
_cell.angle_beta   90.00
_cell.angle_gamma   90.00
#
_symmetry.space_group_name_H-M   'P 1'
#
loop_
_entity.id
_entity.type
_entity.pdbx_description
1 polymer ?
#
loop_
_entity_poly.entity_id
_entity_poly.type
_entity_poly.pdbx_seq_one_letter_code
_entity_poly.pdbx_strand_id
1 'polypeptide(L)'
;MVLQRAGRSNLPIASVTSELTLAELLVKPIRDRDEALVAAYNNLLAGGGEAVATIPISLDILRDAARILAHHKGLKLPDAIHVATAERASCTQILSSDKRLQSGTRLPVWDTHGADLAAFIEMMS
;
A
#
# COMPACT_ATOMS: atom_id res chain seq x y z
N MET A 1 -0.33 -0.58 3.35
CA MET A 1 0.91 -1.15 2.76
C MET A 1 1.54 -0.08 1.88
N VAL A 2 2.85 0.19 2.01
CA VAL A 2 3.54 1.18 1.15
C VAL A 2 4.37 0.43 0.13
N LEU A 3 4.30 0.86 -1.12
CA LEU A 3 4.95 0.24 -2.25
C LEU A 3 5.97 1.21 -2.79
N GLN A 4 7.21 0.78 -2.99
CA GLN A 4 8.24 1.67 -3.51
C GLN A 4 8.56 1.31 -4.95
N ARG A 5 8.54 2.35 -5.79
CA ARG A 5 9.07 2.29 -7.16
C ARG A 5 10.46 2.93 -7.17
N ALA A 6 11.44 2.22 -7.70
CA ALA A 6 12.79 2.78 -7.87
C ALA A 6 12.76 4.07 -8.71
N GLY A 7 13.40 5.13 -8.21
CA GLY A 7 13.65 6.35 -8.97
C GLY A 7 14.65 6.07 -10.09
N ARG A 8 14.38 6.57 -11.30
CA ARG A 8 15.41 6.61 -12.36
C ARG A 8 16.30 7.81 -12.09
N SER A 9 17.59 7.58 -11.79
CA SER A 9 18.80 8.46 -11.76
C SER A 9 18.72 9.98 -11.46
N ASN A 10 17.55 10.55 -11.17
CA ASN A 10 17.29 11.94 -10.81
C ASN A 10 15.82 12.20 -10.39
N LEU A 11 15.00 11.16 -10.18
CA LEU A 11 13.59 11.26 -9.75
C LEU A 11 13.44 10.78 -8.31
N PRO A 12 12.68 11.48 -7.45
CA PRO A 12 12.41 11.05 -6.09
C PRO A 12 11.72 9.68 -6.08
N ILE A 13 11.99 8.88 -5.04
CA ILE A 13 11.32 7.59 -4.82
C ILE A 13 9.82 7.86 -4.69
N ALA A 14 9.03 7.37 -5.65
CA ALA A 14 7.58 7.49 -5.59
C ALA A 14 7.04 6.36 -4.71
N SER A 15 6.44 6.72 -3.58
CA SER A 15 5.63 5.79 -2.78
C SER A 15 4.29 5.59 -3.47
N VAL A 16 3.82 4.35 -3.50
CA VAL A 16 2.57 3.93 -4.13
C VAL A 16 1.75 3.14 -3.11
N THR A 17 0.43 3.23 -3.17
CA THR A 17 -0.46 2.36 -2.39
C THR A 17 -1.74 2.05 -3.17
N SER A 18 -2.53 1.08 -2.71
CA SER A 18 -3.86 0.80 -3.27
C SER A 18 -4.90 1.71 -2.63
N GLU A 19 -5.96 2.08 -3.36
CA GLU A 19 -7.16 2.69 -2.75
C GLU A 19 -7.73 1.86 -1.59
N LEU A 20 -7.47 0.55 -1.57
CA LEU A 20 -7.84 -0.31 -0.45
C LEU A 20 -7.28 0.17 0.89
N THR A 21 -6.11 0.83 0.90
CA THR A 21 -5.52 1.35 2.13
C THR A 21 -6.38 2.44 2.76
N LEU A 22 -7.20 3.17 2.00
CA LEU A 22 -8.16 4.10 2.60
C LEU A 22 -9.15 3.35 3.50
N ALA A 23 -9.74 2.25 3.01
CA ALA A 23 -10.65 1.44 3.80
C ALA A 23 -9.96 0.85 5.04
N GLU A 24 -8.71 0.40 4.93
CA GLU A 24 -7.94 -0.14 6.06
C GLU A 24 -7.70 0.91 7.16
N LEU A 25 -7.34 2.13 6.76
CA LEU A 25 -7.02 3.22 7.69
C LEU A 25 -8.25 3.83 8.36
N LEU A 26 -9.39 3.88 7.66
CA LEU A 26 -10.59 4.53 8.18
C LEU A 26 -11.37 3.71 9.23
N VAL A 27 -11.15 2.40 9.32
CA VAL A 27 -11.90 1.52 10.25
C VAL A 27 -11.81 1.99 11.70
N LYS A 28 -10.59 2.22 12.22
CA LYS A 28 -10.39 2.61 13.62
C LYS A 28 -10.86 4.04 13.90
N PRO A 29 -10.46 5.07 13.13
CA PRO A 29 -10.93 6.45 13.32
C PRO A 29 -12.46 6.58 13.28
N ILE A 30 -13.13 5.91 12.34
CA ILE A 30 -14.60 5.92 12.27
C ILE A 30 -15.20 5.29 13.54
N ARG A 31 -14.66 4.15 13.98
CA ARG A 31 -15.13 3.48 15.20
C ARG A 31 -14.98 4.37 16.44
N ASP A 32 -13.86 5.07 16.51
CA ASP A 32 -13.49 5.92 17.64
C ASP A 32 -14.07 7.36 17.51
N ARG A 33 -14.78 7.66 16.41
CA ARG A 33 -15.37 8.98 16.08
C ARG A 33 -14.33 10.11 16.01
N ASP A 34 -13.13 9.78 15.54
CA ASP A 34 -12.03 10.73 15.33
C ASP A 34 -12.11 11.35 13.92
N GLU A 35 -12.97 12.36 13.79
CA GLU A 35 -13.19 13.06 12.52
C GLU A 35 -11.92 13.76 12.00
N ALA A 36 -11.03 14.19 12.89
CA ALA A 36 -9.78 14.83 12.51
C ALA A 36 -8.85 13.83 11.79
N LEU A 37 -8.74 12.61 12.33
CA LEU A 37 -7.92 11.57 11.71
C LEU A 37 -8.55 11.01 10.43
N VAL A 38 -9.89 10.93 10.35
CA VAL A 38 -10.60 10.62 9.09
C VAL A 38 -10.27 11.65 8.00
N ALA A 39 -10.36 12.94 8.31
CA ALA A 39 -10.03 14.00 7.37
C ALA A 39 -8.56 13.94 6.94
N ALA A 40 -7.64 13.69 7.87
CA ALA A 40 -6.21 13.55 7.58
C ALA A 40 -5.93 12.40 6.59
N TYR A 41 -6.51 11.21 6.80
CA TYR A 41 -6.33 10.08 5.89
C TYR A 41 -6.95 10.29 4.50
N ASN A 42 -8.13 10.92 4.45
CA ASN A 42 -8.73 11.28 3.16
C ASN A 42 -7.83 12.25 2.39
N ASN A 43 -7.32 13.30 3.03
CA ASN A 43 -6.45 14.29 2.38
C ASN A 43 -5.14 13.66 1.91
N LEU A 44 -4.53 12.78 2.71
CA LEU A 44 -3.30 12.08 2.35
C LEU A 44 -3.47 11.21 1.10
N LEU A 45 -4.61 10.52 0.97
CA LEU A 45 -4.83 9.52 -0.08
C LEU A 45 -5.65 10.02 -1.28
N ALA A 46 -6.18 11.25 -1.24
CA ALA A 46 -7.00 11.87 -2.30
C ALA A 46 -6.25 12.15 -3.63
N GLY A 47 -5.06 11.60 -3.83
CA GLY A 47 -4.33 11.68 -5.11
C GLY A 47 -3.73 13.04 -5.44
N GLY A 48 -3.73 14.00 -4.50
CA GLY A 48 -3.20 15.36 -4.67
C GLY A 48 -1.85 15.64 -4.00
N GLY A 49 -1.32 14.71 -3.19
CA GLY A 49 -0.03 14.86 -2.52
C GLY A 49 1.12 14.24 -3.31
N GLU A 50 2.28 14.91 -3.35
CA GLU A 50 3.49 14.40 -4.00
C GLU A 50 4.11 13.19 -3.27
N ALA A 51 3.70 12.94 -2.02
CA ALA A 51 4.31 11.94 -1.15
C ALA A 51 3.92 10.48 -1.48
N VAL A 52 2.64 10.22 -1.82
CA VAL A 52 2.12 8.86 -2.08
C VAL A 52 1.10 8.86 -3.23
N ALA A 53 1.37 8.07 -4.27
CA ALA A 53 0.42 7.83 -5.34
C ALA A 53 -0.57 6.71 -4.98
N THR A 54 -1.86 7.01 -4.92
CA THR A 54 -2.93 6.02 -4.69
C THR A 54 -3.39 5.42 -6.03
N ILE A 55 -3.35 4.10 -6.16
CA ILE A 55 -3.73 3.36 -7.37
C ILE A 55 -5.16 2.83 -7.25
N PRO A 56 -6.03 3.12 -8.23
CA PRO A 56 -7.39 2.58 -8.27
C PRO A 56 -7.45 1.08 -8.38
N ILE A 57 -8.42 0.45 -7.71
CA ILE A 57 -8.64 -1.00 -7.80
C ILE A 57 -9.39 -1.31 -9.11
N SER A 58 -8.62 -1.64 -10.16
CA SER A 58 -9.17 -2.02 -11.47
C SER A 58 -9.59 -3.49 -11.53
N LEU A 59 -10.38 -3.86 -12.56
CA LEU A 59 -10.73 -5.26 -12.83
C LEU A 59 -9.50 -6.15 -13.04
N ASP A 60 -8.42 -5.62 -13.61
CA ASP A 60 -7.19 -6.37 -13.82
C ASP A 60 -6.44 -6.63 -12.50
N ILE A 61 -6.44 -5.67 -11.59
CA ILE A 61 -5.93 -5.87 -10.21
C ILE A 61 -6.73 -6.96 -9.51
N LEU A 62 -8.06 -6.95 -9.64
CA LEU A 62 -8.92 -7.98 -9.03
C LEU A 62 -8.67 -9.38 -9.62
N ARG A 63 -8.47 -9.49 -10.93
CA ARG A 63 -8.12 -10.75 -11.60
C ARG A 63 -6.77 -11.28 -11.15
N ASP A 64 -5.77 -10.41 -11.02
CA ASP A 64 -4.45 -10.80 -10.55
C ASP A 64 -4.48 -11.20 -9.07
N ALA A 65 -5.22 -10.48 -8.22
CA ALA A 65 -5.41 -10.84 -6.83
C ALA A 65 -6.03 -12.24 -6.69
N ALA A 66 -7.06 -12.56 -7.49
CA ALA A 66 -7.64 -13.89 -7.53
C ALA A 66 -6.63 -14.97 -7.95
N ARG A 67 -5.80 -14.68 -8.96
CA ARG A 67 -4.70 -15.59 -9.38
C ARG A 67 -3.68 -15.79 -8.25
N ILE A 68 -3.27 -14.74 -7.56
CA ILE A 68 -2.34 -14.82 -6.42
C ILE A 68 -2.93 -15.73 -5.33
N LEU A 69 -4.20 -15.55 -4.96
CA LEU A 69 -4.86 -16.35 -3.94
C LEU A 69 -4.99 -17.83 -4.33
N ALA A 70 -5.23 -18.13 -5.61
CA ALA A 70 -5.34 -19.51 -6.10
C ALA A 70 -4.05 -20.31 -5.89
N HIS A 71 -2.89 -19.64 -5.85
CA HIS A 71 -1.59 -20.27 -5.68
C HIS A 71 -1.03 -20.15 -4.25
N HIS A 72 -1.62 -19.33 -3.37
CA HIS A 72 -1.08 -19.05 -2.04
C HIS A 72 -2.16 -19.05 -0.96
N LYS A 73 -2.40 -20.23 -0.37
CA LYS A 73 -3.49 -20.51 0.58
C LYS A 73 -3.46 -19.70 1.89
N GLY A 74 -2.35 -19.04 2.21
CA GLY A 74 -2.19 -18.25 3.45
C GLY A 74 -2.46 -16.75 3.32
N LEU A 75 -2.61 -16.23 2.10
CA LEU A 75 -2.89 -14.82 1.85
C LEU A 75 -4.38 -14.53 1.94
N LYS A 76 -4.71 -13.32 2.42
CA LYS A 76 -6.06 -12.78 2.41
C LYS A 76 -6.26 -11.90 1.19
N LEU A 77 -7.53 -11.67 0.81
CA LEU A 77 -7.86 -10.83 -0.33
C LEU A 77 -7.24 -9.42 -0.27
N PRO A 78 -7.25 -8.69 0.87
CA PRO A 78 -6.57 -7.40 0.97
C PRO A 78 -5.08 -7.47 0.64
N ASP A 79 -4.39 -8.48 1.20
CA ASP A 79 -2.97 -8.72 0.95
C ASP A 79 -2.70 -8.97 -0.54
N ALA A 80 -3.54 -9.77 -1.19
CA ALA A 80 -3.43 -10.07 -2.63
C ALA A 80 -3.73 -8.85 -3.52
N ILE A 81 -4.67 -7.99 -3.15
CA ILE A 81 -4.95 -6.73 -3.87
C ILE A 81 -3.75 -5.80 -3.79
N HIS A 82 -3.13 -5.66 -2.62
CA HIS A 82 -1.94 -4.82 -2.47
C HIS A 82 -0.75 -5.36 -3.27
N VAL A 83 -0.53 -6.69 -3.28
CA VAL A 83 0.51 -7.30 -4.12
C VAL A 83 0.24 -7.07 -5.60
N ALA A 84 -0.97 -7.34 -6.08
CA ALA A 84 -1.34 -7.12 -7.49
C ALA A 84 -1.17 -5.65 -7.90
N THR A 85 -1.52 -4.73 -6.99
CA THR A 85 -1.30 -3.28 -7.18
C THR A 85 0.18 -2.97 -7.33
N ALA A 86 1.05 -3.53 -6.49
CA ALA A 86 2.50 -3.34 -6.54
C ALA A 86 3.10 -3.82 -7.86
N GLU A 87 2.74 -5.02 -8.28
CA GLU A 87 3.23 -5.63 -9.52
C GLU A 87 2.78 -4.81 -10.74
N ARG A 88 1.52 -4.37 -10.78
CA ARG A 88 0.98 -3.52 -11.88
C ARG A 88 1.57 -2.12 -11.90
N ALA A 89 1.83 -1.52 -10.74
CA ALA A 89 2.46 -0.21 -10.62
C ALA A 89 3.97 -0.25 -10.89
N SER A 90 4.53 -1.41 -11.26
CA SER A 90 5.97 -1.62 -11.48
C SER A 90 6.80 -1.24 -10.25
N CYS A 91 6.28 -1.51 -9.06
CA CYS A 91 7.03 -1.33 -7.82
C CYS A 91 8.18 -2.33 -7.80
N THR A 92 9.31 -1.91 -7.25
CA THR A 92 10.51 -2.75 -7.14
C THR A 92 10.58 -3.45 -5.79
N GLN A 93 9.84 -2.95 -4.80
CA GLN A 93 9.78 -3.55 -3.47
C GLN A 93 8.48 -3.19 -2.74
N ILE A 94 8.13 -4.05 -1.78
CA ILE A 94 6.99 -3.87 -0.87
C ILE A 94 7.53 -3.50 0.51
N LEU A 95 6.99 -2.45 1.12
CA LEU A 95 7.22 -2.10 2.52
C LEU A 95 6.02 -2.55 3.35
N SER A 96 6.25 -3.55 4.21
CA SER A 96 5.20 -4.07 5.09
C SER A 96 5.79 -4.81 6.27
N SER A 97 5.21 -4.60 7.45
CA SER A 97 5.50 -5.40 8.64
C SER A 97 4.87 -6.80 8.59
N ASP A 98 4.00 -7.09 7.60
CA ASP A 98 3.39 -8.40 7.45
C ASP A 98 4.27 -9.35 6.62
N LYS A 99 5.00 -10.21 7.32
CA LYS A 99 5.90 -11.21 6.72
C LYS A 99 5.18 -12.24 5.84
N ARG A 100 3.86 -12.39 5.98
CA ARG A 100 3.07 -13.36 5.18
C ARG A 100 3.05 -12.98 3.69
N LEU A 101 3.21 -11.69 3.37
CA LEU A 101 3.24 -11.17 2.00
C LEU A 101 4.39 -11.74 1.16
N GLN A 102 5.50 -12.12 1.79
CA GLN A 102 6.66 -12.72 1.10
C GLN A 102 6.29 -13.97 0.30
N SER A 103 5.26 -14.71 0.75
CA SER A 103 4.83 -15.91 0.06
C SER A 103 4.04 -15.62 -1.22
N GLY A 104 3.45 -14.43 -1.39
CA GLY A 104 2.48 -14.12 -2.44
C GLY A 104 3.00 -13.25 -3.57
N THR A 105 4.27 -12.83 -3.53
CA THR A 105 4.84 -11.89 -4.48
C THR A 105 6.26 -12.28 -4.88
N ARG A 106 6.70 -11.82 -6.05
CA ARG A 106 8.09 -11.91 -6.49
C ARG A 106 8.94 -10.71 -6.05
N LEU A 107 8.30 -9.67 -5.52
CA LEU A 107 8.96 -8.47 -5.07
C LEU A 107 9.62 -8.69 -3.70
N PRO A 108 10.82 -8.15 -3.46
CA PRO A 108 11.38 -8.14 -2.11
C PRO A 108 10.45 -7.38 -1.16
N VAL A 109 10.12 -8.02 -0.03
CA VAL A 109 9.34 -7.42 1.05
C VAL A 109 10.30 -6.99 2.16
N TRP A 110 10.38 -5.70 2.40
CA TRP A 110 11.17 -5.13 3.49
C TRP A 110 10.29 -4.89 4.70
N ASP A 111 10.69 -5.46 5.82
CA ASP A 111 10.05 -5.20 7.10
C ASP A 111 10.39 -3.78 7.56
N THR A 112 9.36 -3.00 7.83
CA THR A 112 9.49 -1.63 8.31
C THR A 112 9.62 -1.56 9.83
N HIS A 113 10.36 -2.47 10.48
CA HIS A 113 10.60 -2.44 11.93
C HIS A 113 11.02 -1.01 12.37
N GLY A 114 10.08 -0.27 12.96
CA GLY A 114 10.28 1.10 13.47
C GLY A 114 9.81 2.26 12.58
N ALA A 115 9.38 2.05 11.34
CA ALA A 115 8.74 3.11 10.55
C ALA A 115 7.22 3.02 10.73
N ASP A 116 6.72 3.72 11.75
CA ASP A 116 5.31 4.11 11.82
C ASP A 116 4.93 4.74 10.49
N LEU A 117 3.77 4.39 9.93
CA LEU A 117 3.28 5.04 8.71
C LEU A 117 3.19 6.56 8.95
N ALA A 118 2.85 6.99 10.17
CA ALA A 118 2.90 8.39 10.58
C ALA A 118 4.32 8.96 10.55
N ALA A 119 5.33 8.24 11.09
CA ALA A 119 6.74 8.67 11.02
C ALA A 119 7.29 8.67 9.59
N PHE A 120 6.83 7.75 8.73
CA PHE A 120 7.16 7.74 7.30
C PHE A 120 6.53 8.93 6.56
N ILE A 121 5.30 9.30 6.93
CA ILE A 121 4.62 10.50 6.41
C ILE A 121 5.31 11.78 6.90
N GLU A 122 5.70 11.86 8.18
CA GLU A 122 6.46 12.99 8.75
C GLU A 122 7.85 13.14 8.12
N MET A 123 8.52 12.04 7.79
CA MET A 123 9.84 12.05 7.14
C MET A 123 9.78 12.48 5.66
N MET A 124 8.60 12.42 5.03
CA MET A 124 8.36 12.79 3.64
C MET A 124 7.69 14.17 3.48
N SER A 125 7.49 14.89 4.59
CA SER A 125 6.96 16.27 4.67
C SER A 125 8.07 17.25 5.02
#